data_AF-A0ABD0NNU9-F1
#
_entry.id   AF-A0ABD0NNU9-F1
#
_cell.length_a   1.000
_cell.length_b   1.000
_cell.length_c   1.000
_cell.angle_alpha   90.00
_cell.angle_beta   90.00
_cell.angle_gamma   90.00
#
_symmetry.space_group_name_H-M   'P 1'
#
loop_
_entity.id
_entity.type
_entity.pdbx_description
1 polymer ?
#
loop_
_entity_poly.entity_id
_entity_poly.type
_entity_poly.pdbx_seq_one_letter_code
_entity_poly.pdbx_strand_id
1 'polypeptide(L)' 'QDIASGRLPCSFVTHALLGSYTLQAELGDHDPEEHRLDYISDFQFAPNQTKELEEKVVELHKSH' A
#
# COMPACT_ATOMS: atom_id res chain seq x y z
N GLN A 1 2.85 11.97 0.81
CA GLN A 1 3.51 12.64 1.97
C GLN A 1 2.52 13.04 3.07
N ASP A 2 1.44 13.79 2.78
CA ASP A 2 0.51 14.26 3.83
C ASP A 2 -0.27 13.15 4.52
N ILE A 3 -0.71 12.13 3.77
CA ILE A 3 -1.39 10.95 4.31
C ILE A 3 -0.42 10.14 5.17
N ALA A 4 0.72 9.73 4.61
CA ALA A 4 1.74 8.93 5.30
C ALA A 4 2.30 9.60 6.58
N SER A 5 2.32 10.94 6.65
CA SER A 5 2.77 11.69 7.83
C SER A 5 1.64 12.02 8.82
N GLY A 6 0.38 11.70 8.50
CA GLY A 6 -0.78 12.00 9.33
C GLY A 6 -1.26 13.46 9.29
N ARG A 7 -0.67 14.31 8.42
CA ARG A 7 -1.18 15.68 8.19
C ARG A 7 -2.56 15.68 7.54
N LEU A 8 -2.85 14.66 6.73
CA LEU A 8 -4.17 14.38 6.18
C LEU A 8 -4.71 13.07 6.75
N PRO A 9 -5.64 13.12 7.73
CA PRO A 9 -6.25 11.92 8.29
C PRO A 9 -7.06 11.18 7.23
N CYS A 10 -6.94 9.86 7.22
CA CYS A 10 -7.66 8.98 6.28
C CYS A 10 -8.20 7.74 7.01
N SER A 11 -9.28 7.17 6.49
CA SER A 11 -9.78 5.88 6.99
C SER A 11 -8.82 4.75 6.63
N PHE A 12 -8.92 3.60 7.31
CA PHE A 12 -8.15 2.40 6.94
C PHE A 12 -8.36 2.03 5.46
N VAL A 13 -9.61 2.03 5.00
CA VAL A 13 -9.97 1.70 3.61
C VAL A 13 -9.34 2.69 2.63
N THR A 14 -9.34 3.98 2.96
CA THR A 14 -8.71 5.02 2.12
C THR A 14 -7.20 4.83 2.03
N HIS A 15 -6.53 4.52 3.14
CA HIS A 15 -5.10 4.21 3.13
C HIS A 15 -4.81 2.98 2.26
N ALA A 16 -5.60 1.91 2.39
CA ALA A 16 -5.40 0.70 1.62
C ALA A 16 -5.57 0.92 0.11
N LEU A 17 -6.62 1.64 -0.28
CA LEU A 17 -6.91 1.94 -1.68
C LEU A 17 -5.84 2.85 -2.31
N LEU A 18 -5.43 3.90 -1.61
CA LEU A 18 -4.38 4.78 -2.14
C LEU A 18 -3.02 4.08 -2.16
N GLY A 19 -2.76 3.19 -1.19
CA GLY A 19 -1.58 2.34 -1.18
C GLY A 19 -1.53 1.40 -2.38
N SER A 20 -2.64 0.76 -2.75
CA SER A 20 -2.68 -0.12 -3.93
C SER A 20 -2.40 0.63 -5.23
N TYR A 21 -2.97 1.83 -5.39
CA TYR A 21 -2.65 2.67 -6.55
C TYR A 21 -1.22 3.20 -6.53
N THR A 22 -0.63 3.43 -5.36
CA THR A 22 0.77 3.82 -5.25
C THR A 22 1.67 2.67 -5.72
N LEU A 23 1.41 1.43 -5.27
CA LEU A 23 2.15 0.26 -5.74
C LEU A 23 1.99 0.05 -7.25
N GLN A 24 0.77 0.15 -7.76
CA GLN A 24 0.49 0.04 -9.19
C GLN A 24 1.27 1.07 -10.02
N ALA A 25 1.40 2.31 -9.53
CA ALA A 25 2.12 3.37 -10.22
C ALA A 25 3.65 3.18 -10.21
N GLU A 26 4.19 2.65 -9.12
CA GLU A 26 5.64 2.50 -8.92
C GLU A 26 6.18 1.17 -9.47
N LEU A 27 5.39 0.11 -9.38
CA LEU A 27 5.80 -1.27 -9.71
C LEU A 27 5.10 -1.84 -10.96
N GLY A 28 4.00 -1.22 -11.39
CA GLY A 28 3.15 -1.79 -12.43
C GLY A 28 2.25 -2.91 -11.92
N ASP A 29 1.82 -3.79 -12.82
CA ASP A 29 0.93 -4.91 -12.51
C ASP A 29 1.59 -5.89 -11.53
N HIS A 30 0.78 -6.52 -10.69
CA HIS A 30 1.30 -7.47 -9.71
C HIS A 30 1.86 -8.75 -10.36
N ASP A 31 3.18 -8.91 -10.34
CA ASP A 31 3.88 -10.16 -10.65
C ASP A 31 4.21 -10.99 -9.39
N PRO A 32 3.66 -12.21 -9.22
CA PRO A 32 3.93 -13.06 -8.05
C PRO A 32 5.36 -13.64 -7.98
N GLU A 33 6.13 -13.64 -9.08
CA GLU A 33 7.53 -14.10 -9.09
C GLU A 33 8.51 -13.02 -8.59
N GLU A 34 8.22 -11.75 -8.88
CA GLU A 34 9.04 -10.60 -8.44
C GLU A 34 8.60 -10.02 -7.09
N HIS A 35 7.29 -9.98 -6.82
CA HIS A 35 6.73 -9.34 -5.64
C HIS A 35 6.60 -10.27 -4.43
N ARG A 36 7.74 -10.77 -3.94
CA ARG A 36 7.80 -11.48 -2.65
C ARG A 36 7.45 -10.54 -1.50
N LEU A 37 6.63 -11.00 -0.56
CA LEU A 37 6.01 -10.37 0.63
C LEU A 37 6.71 -9.18 1.33
N ASP A 38 7.99 -8.96 1.08
CA ASP A 38 8.85 -7.99 1.74
C ASP A 38 8.88 -6.63 0.98
N TYR A 39 8.55 -6.60 -0.32
CA TYR A 39 8.64 -5.40 -1.17
C TYR A 39 7.79 -4.22 -0.68
N ILE A 40 6.66 -4.51 -0.03
CA ILE A 40 5.75 -3.48 0.47
C ILE A 40 6.34 -2.71 1.66
N SER A 41 7.33 -3.29 2.36
CA SER A 41 7.96 -2.69 3.54
C SER A 41 8.76 -1.42 3.20
N ASP A 42 9.14 -1.24 1.94
CA ASP A 42 9.84 -0.04 1.45
C ASP A 42 8.90 1.17 1.27
N PHE A 43 7.58 0.95 1.40
CA PHE A 43 6.57 1.98 1.23
C PHE A 43 5.88 2.33 2.56
N GLN A 44 5.63 3.63 2.75
CA GLN A 44 4.87 4.13 3.90
C GLN A 44 3.55 4.74 3.43
N PHE A 45 2.45 4.04 3.70
CA PHE A 45 1.10 4.45 3.30
C PHE A 45 0.38 5.22 4.40
N ALA A 46 0.66 4.90 5.67
CA ALA A 46 0.00 5.48 6.84
C ALA A 46 1.01 5.85 7.94
N PRO A 47 0.70 6.78 8.83
CA PRO A 47 1.57 7.15 9.94
C PRO A 47 1.74 6.01 10.96
N ASN A 48 0.72 5.17 11.12
CA ASN A 48 0.74 3.98 11.97
C ASN A 48 0.50 2.73 11.10
N GLN A 49 1.41 2.46 10.17
CA GLN A 49 1.30 1.31 9.28
C GLN A 49 1.32 0.00 10.08
N THR A 50 0.39 -0.89 9.77
CA THR A 50 0.27 -2.22 10.37
C THR A 50 0.38 -3.28 9.29
N LYS A 51 0.73 -4.52 9.68
CA LYS A 51 0.73 -5.65 8.75
C LYS A 51 -0.62 -5.90 8.09
N GLU A 52 -1.72 -5.70 8.84
CA GLU A 52 -3.07 -5.79 8.30
C GLU A 52 -3.31 -4.79 7.15
N LEU A 53 -2.77 -3.57 7.27
CA LEU A 53 -2.85 -2.58 6.20
C LEU A 53 -2.02 -3.02 4.98
N GLU A 54 -0.80 -3.50 5.19
CA GLU A 54 0.08 -3.99 4.12
C GLU A 54 -0.58 -5.15 3.36
N GLU A 55 -1.10 -6.15 4.08
CA GLU A 55 -1.84 -7.27 3.49
C GLU A 55 -3.02 -6.78 2.64
N LYS A 56 -3.78 -5.80 3.14
CA LYS A 56 -4.92 -5.25 2.40
C LYS A 56 -4.50 -4.47 1.16
N VAL A 57 -3.41 -3.71 1.23
CA VAL A 57 -2.84 -2.99 0.08
C VAL A 57 -2.41 -3.98 -1.01
N VAL A 58 -1.71 -5.06 -0.64
CA VAL A 58 -1.30 -6.12 -1.60
C VAL A 58 -2.51 -6.83 -2.19
N GLU A 59 -3.53 -7.14 -1.39
CA GLU A 59 -4.77 -7.76 -1.87
C GLU A 59 -5.44 -6.89 -2.95
N LEU A 60 -5.50 -5.58 -2.73
CA LEU A 60 -6.08 -4.63 -3.68
C LEU A 60 -5.20 -4.44 -4.92
N HIS A 61 -3.88 -4.38 -4.78
CA HIS A 61 -2.95 -4.28 -5.91
C HIS A 61 -3.11 -5.46 -6.87
N LYS A 62 -3.30 -6.67 -6.35
CA LYS A 62 -3.59 -7.89 -7.14
C LYS A 62 -4.90 -7.86 -7.92
N SER A 63 -5.80 -6.93 -7.62
CA SER A 63 -7.13 -6.81 -8.24
C SER A 63 -7.23 -5.75 -9.33
N HIS A 64 -6.14 -5.03 -9.58
CA HIS A 64 -6.00 -4.05 -10.66
C HIS A 64 -5.23 -4.70 -11.81
#